data_AF-A0A6H0D094-F1
#
_entry.id   AF-A0A6H0D094-F1
#
_cell.length_a   1.000
_cell.length_b   1.000
_cell.length_c   1.000
_cell.angle_alpha   90.00
_cell.angle_beta   90.00
_cell.angle_gamma   90.00
#
_symmetry.space_group_name_H-M   'P 1'
#
loop_
_entity.id
_entity.type
_entity.pdbx_description
1 polymer ?
#
loop_
_entity_poly.entity_id
_entity_poly.type
_entity_poly.pdbx_seq_one_letter_code
_entity_poly.pdbx_strand_id
1 'polypeptide(L)'
;MNQTPCTSDDLLHIWGHYSRPIIVGPNGPFEYCAANAGTMSLGAGAWVDKISTGNNDIQMNDANGSTVKISRWNIVTYPTRPPNITSIQIF
;
A
#
# COMPACT_ATOMS: atom_id res chain seq x y z
N MET A 1 -7.42 -4.09 -9.51
CA MET A 1 -6.15 -3.36 -9.44
C MET A 1 -5.13 -4.15 -10.23
N ASN A 2 -4.38 -3.49 -11.13
CA ASN A 2 -3.38 -4.17 -11.96
C ASN A 2 -1.99 -3.90 -11.41
N GLN A 3 -1.26 -4.96 -11.04
CA GLN A 3 0.17 -4.84 -10.74
C GLN A 3 0.92 -4.43 -12.00
N THR A 4 1.79 -3.45 -11.88
CA THR A 4 2.61 -2.93 -12.98
C THR A 4 4.04 -2.73 -12.50
N PRO A 5 5.04 -2.74 -13.40
CA PRO A 5 6.38 -2.31 -13.06
C PRO A 5 6.38 -0.87 -12.52
N CYS A 6 7.24 -0.60 -11.54
CA CYS A 6 7.45 0.71 -10.93
C CYS A 6 8.29 1.63 -11.83
N THR A 7 7.77 1.94 -13.01
CA THR A 7 8.52 2.68 -14.06
C THR A 7 8.03 4.11 -14.28
N SER A 8 6.92 4.51 -13.64
CA SER A 8 6.32 5.84 -13.77
C SER A 8 5.87 6.38 -12.42
N ASP A 9 6.02 7.69 -12.23
CA ASP A 9 5.58 8.42 -11.04
C ASP A 9 4.05 8.62 -10.98
N ASP A 10 3.34 8.37 -12.09
CA ASP A 10 1.87 8.46 -12.15
C ASP A 10 1.17 7.26 -11.47
N LEU A 11 1.93 6.22 -11.14
CA LEU A 11 1.43 4.97 -10.59
C LEU A 11 1.31 5.04 -9.06
N LEU A 12 0.41 4.21 -8.51
CA LEU A 12 0.40 3.98 -7.08
C LEU A 12 1.64 3.17 -6.72
N HIS A 13 2.49 3.72 -5.88
CA HIS A 13 3.73 3.11 -5.41
C HIS A 13 3.66 2.93 -3.90
N ILE A 14 3.79 1.69 -3.42
CA ILE A 14 3.66 1.33 -2.01
C ILE A 14 4.97 0.71 -1.56
N TRP A 15 5.52 1.21 -0.46
CA TRP A 15 6.64 0.63 0.24
C TRP A 15 6.21 0.23 1.63
N GLY A 16 6.63 -0.95 2.05
CA GLY A 16 6.28 -1.46 3.36
C GLY A 16 7.16 -2.62 3.77
N HIS A 17 6.79 -3.25 4.87
CA HIS A 17 7.41 -4.48 5.34
C HIS A 17 6.37 -5.40 5.98
N TYR A 18 6.63 -6.71 5.95
CA TYR A 18 5.82 -7.68 6.69
C TYR A 18 6.44 -7.93 8.07
N SER A 19 5.65 -7.78 9.15
CA SER A 19 6.15 -8.00 10.52
C SER A 19 6.01 -9.43 11.02
N ARG A 20 5.49 -10.34 10.19
CA ARG A 20 5.34 -11.75 10.55
C ARG A 20 5.79 -12.61 9.38
N PRO A 21 6.51 -13.71 9.63
CA PRO A 21 6.44 -14.82 8.71
C PRO A 21 4.99 -15.30 8.82
N ILE A 22 4.12 -14.89 7.89
CA ILE A 22 3.02 -15.79 7.52
C ILE A 22 3.73 -17.11 7.20
N ILE A 23 3.18 -18.22 7.67
CA ILE A 23 3.73 -19.58 7.60
C ILE A 23 4.13 -19.99 6.15
N VAL A 24 3.89 -19.12 5.16
CA VAL A 24 4.16 -19.22 3.73
C VAL A 24 4.48 -17.86 3.03
N GLY A 25 4.94 -16.82 3.74
CA GLY A 25 5.19 -15.48 3.16
C GLY A 25 6.62 -14.94 3.32
N PRO A 26 7.11 -14.08 2.40
CA PRO A 26 8.43 -13.45 2.52
C PRO A 26 8.46 -12.49 3.72
N ASN A 27 9.44 -12.68 4.62
CA ASN A 27 9.80 -11.70 5.63
C ASN A 27 10.71 -10.65 4.99
N GLY A 28 10.38 -9.36 5.12
CA GLY A 28 11.23 -8.27 4.64
C GLY A 28 10.47 -7.08 4.09
N PRO A 29 11.20 -6.07 3.58
CA PRO A 29 10.61 -4.95 2.88
C PRO A 29 9.99 -5.41 1.55
N PHE A 30 8.88 -4.80 1.16
CA PHE A 30 8.25 -4.98 -0.13
C PHE A 30 8.02 -3.62 -0.79
N GLU A 31 8.13 -3.63 -2.12
CA GLU A 31 7.80 -2.51 -2.98
C GLU A 31 6.79 -3.02 -4.02
N TYR A 32 5.71 -2.27 -4.19
CA TYR A 32 4.62 -2.68 -5.07
C TYR A 32 4.08 -1.48 -5.84
N CYS A 33 3.91 -1.66 -7.16
CA CYS A 33 3.27 -0.67 -8.01
C CYS A 33 1.97 -1.20 -8.61
N ALA A 34 0.97 -0.32 -8.61
CA ALA A 34 -0.32 -0.59 -9.17
C ALA A 34 -0.83 0.56 -10.03
N ALA A 35 -1.62 0.17 -11.03
CA ALA A 35 -2.39 1.07 -11.87
C ALA A 35 -3.86 0.64 -11.88
N ASN A 36 -4.70 1.59 -12.28
CA ASN A 36 -6.14 1.44 -12.53
C ASN A 36 -6.97 1.16 -11.26
N ALA A 37 -8.25 1.54 -11.36
CA ALA A 37 -9.22 1.34 -10.29
C ALA A 37 -9.34 -0.14 -9.86
N GLY A 38 -9.66 -0.31 -8.58
CA GLY A 38 -9.94 -1.61 -7.97
C GLY A 38 -9.19 -1.82 -6.67
N THR A 39 -9.44 -2.97 -6.07
CA THR A 39 -8.94 -3.30 -4.72
C THR A 39 -7.88 -4.39 -4.80
N MET A 40 -6.84 -4.24 -3.99
CA MET A 40 -5.81 -5.24 -3.73
C MET A 40 -5.79 -5.55 -2.24
N SER A 41 -5.76 -6.84 -1.90
CA SER A 41 -5.55 -7.29 -0.53
C SER A 41 -4.06 -7.54 -0.30
N LEU A 42 -3.49 -6.87 0.71
CA LEU A 42 -2.11 -7.12 1.17
C LEU A 42 -2.07 -8.24 2.22
N GLY A 43 -3.21 -8.57 2.83
CA GLY A 43 -3.30 -9.58 3.88
C GLY A 43 -2.87 -9.04 5.25
N ALA A 44 -2.90 -9.89 6.27
CA ALA A 44 -2.60 -9.48 7.63
C ALA A 44 -1.08 -9.32 7.85
N GLY A 45 -0.67 -8.20 8.46
CA GLY A 45 0.72 -7.97 8.85
C GLY A 45 1.57 -7.24 7.80
N ALA A 46 0.93 -6.61 6.81
CA ALA A 46 1.58 -5.68 5.89
C ALA A 46 1.60 -4.28 6.51
N TRP A 47 2.79 -3.77 6.78
CA TRP A 47 2.99 -2.42 7.33
C TRP A 47 3.44 -1.50 6.21
N VAL A 48 2.70 -0.41 5.98
CA VAL A 48 3.02 0.54 4.92
C VAL A 48 3.87 1.67 5.49
N ASP A 49 5.13 1.74 5.07
CA ASP A 49 6.08 2.76 5.53
C ASP A 49 6.00 4.03 4.68
N LYS A 50 5.74 3.87 3.37
CA LYS A 50 5.61 4.99 2.44
C LYS A 50 4.63 4.64 1.34
N ILE A 51 3.92 5.64 0.85
CA ILE A 51 3.01 5.50 -0.27
C ILE A 51 3.08 6.76 -1.14
N SER A 52 3.20 6.58 -2.44
CA SER A 52 3.08 7.61 -3.47
C SER A 52 1.85 7.29 -4.29
N THR A 53 0.89 8.20 -4.29
CA THR A 53 -0.40 7.96 -4.96
C THR A 53 -0.35 8.16 -6.47
N GLY A 54 0.64 8.90 -6.97
CA GLY A 54 0.70 9.29 -8.38
C GLY A 54 -0.60 9.98 -8.80
N ASN A 55 -1.18 9.64 -9.94
CA ASN A 55 -2.45 10.22 -10.40
C ASN A 55 -3.70 9.45 -9.91
N ASN A 56 -3.66 8.82 -8.73
CA ASN A 56 -4.73 7.95 -8.24
C ASN A 56 -5.26 8.41 -6.89
N ASP A 57 -6.58 8.44 -6.73
CA ASP A 57 -7.20 8.59 -5.41
C ASP A 57 -7.30 7.22 -4.75
N ILE A 58 -6.82 7.09 -3.52
CA ILE A 58 -6.75 5.81 -2.84
C ILE A 58 -7.41 5.80 -1.47
N GLN A 59 -7.82 4.62 -1.06
CA GLN A 59 -8.20 4.31 0.32
C GLN A 59 -7.47 3.06 0.78
N MET A 60 -6.79 3.17 1.92
CA MET A 60 -6.18 2.06 2.63
C MET A 60 -7.06 1.68 3.80
N ASN A 61 -7.29 0.38 3.98
CA ASN A 61 -8.04 -0.15 5.12
C ASN A 61 -7.07 -0.81 6.09
N ASP A 62 -7.01 -0.28 7.30
CA ASP A 62 -6.17 -0.77 8.38
C ASP A 62 -6.83 -1.95 9.10
N ALA A 63 -6.01 -2.87 9.62
CA ALA A 63 -6.44 -4.06 10.35
C ALA A 63 -7.22 -3.72 11.63
N ASN A 64 -7.04 -2.53 12.19
CA ASN A 64 -7.78 -2.03 13.35
C ASN A 64 -9.18 -1.47 13.00
N GLY A 65 -9.61 -1.57 11.73
CA GLY A 65 -10.90 -1.04 11.26
C GLY A 65 -10.88 0.45 10.90
N SER A 66 -9.70 1.08 10.91
CA SER A 66 -9.53 2.46 10.43
C SER A 66 -9.37 2.50 8.92
N THR A 67 -9.78 3.59 8.28
CA THR A 67 -9.58 3.80 6.85
C THR A 67 -8.83 5.10 6.61
N VAL A 68 -7.77 5.05 5.82
CA VAL A 68 -6.96 6.21 5.45
C VAL A 68 -7.21 6.51 3.98
N LYS A 69 -7.78 7.68 3.69
CA LYS A 69 -7.98 8.16 2.32
C LYS A 69 -6.86 9.12 1.97
N ILE A 70 -6.24 8.92 0.83
CA ILE A 70 -5.16 9.78 0.32
C ILE A 70 -5.51 10.17 -1.10
N SER A 71 -5.62 11.47 -1.35
CA SER A 71 -5.88 11.99 -2.69
C SER A 71 -4.67 11.81 -3.60
N ARG A 72 -4.90 11.80 -4.90
CA ARG A 72 -3.86 11.83 -5.94
C ARG A 72 -2.81 12.94 -5.70
N TRP A 73 -1.62 12.72 -6.24
CA TRP A 73 -0.43 13.60 -6.20
C TRP A 73 0.12 13.84 -4.80
N ASN A 74 -0.12 12.90 -3.89
CA ASN A 74 0.40 12.94 -2.53
C ASN A 74 1.41 11.81 -2.28
N ILE A 75 2.44 12.15 -1.52
CA ILE A 75 3.41 11.21 -0.98
C ILE A 75 3.27 11.25 0.54
N VAL A 76 2.92 10.12 1.15
CA VAL A 76 2.78 9.98 2.60
C VAL A 76 3.83 9.01 3.09
N THR A 77 4.55 9.39 4.14
CA THR A 77 5.59 8.57 4.77
C THR A 77 5.28 8.44 6.26
N TYR A 78 5.39 7.22 6.79
CA TYR A 78 5.12 6.87 8.19
C TYR A 78 6.43 6.47 8.88
N PRO A 79 7.20 7.45 9.40
CA PRO A 79 8.50 7.18 10.01
C PRO A 79 8.39 6.48 11.37
N THR A 80 7.28 6.66 12.09
CA THR A 80 7.02 5.99 13.36
C THR A 80 5.57 5.50 13.39
N ARG A 81 5.38 4.22 13.72
CA ARG A 81 4.07 3.53 13.72
C ARG A 81 3.39 3.50 12.34
N PRO A 82 3.96 2.79 11.36
CA PRO A 82 3.26 2.53 10.11
C PRO A 82 1.90 1.88 10.40
N PRO A 83 0.87 2.17 9.58
CA PRO A 83 -0.41 1.48 9.69
C PRO A 83 -0.29 0.05 9.15
N ASN A 84 -1.06 -0.87 9.73
CA ASN A 84 -1.13 -2.26 9.30
C ASN A 84 -2.26 -2.39 8.29
N ILE A 85 -1.93 -2.34 7.01
CA ILE A 85 -2.90 -2.27 5.94
C ILE A 85 -3.31 -3.66 5.48
N THR A 86 -4.62 -3.94 5.49
CA THR A 86 -5.20 -5.20 5.02
C THR A 86 -5.53 -5.17 3.53
N SER A 87 -6.01 -4.02 3.04
CA SER A 87 -6.36 -3.82 1.64
C SER A 87 -6.16 -2.37 1.21
N ILE A 88 -5.83 -2.17 -0.06
CA ILE A 88 -5.73 -0.86 -0.71
C ILE A 88 -6.66 -0.83 -1.89
N GLN A 89 -7.39 0.27 -2.06
CA GLN A 89 -8.31 0.50 -3.16
C GLN A 89 -7.91 1.77 -3.90
N ILE A 90 -7.87 1.69 -5.23
CA ILE A 90 -7.82 2.85 -6.13
C ILE A 90 -9.23 3.11 -6.66
N PHE A 91 -9.64 4.37 -6.71
CA PHE A 91 -10.90 4.84 -7.31
C PHE A 91 -10.70 5.35 -8.74
#